data_AF-A0A8S2S1V3-F1
#
_entry.id   AF-A0A8S2S1V3-F1
#
_cell.length_a   1.000
_cell.length_b   1.000
_cell.length_c   1.000
_cell.angle_alpha   90.00
_cell.angle_beta   90.00
_cell.angle_gamma   90.00
#
_symmetry.space_group_name_H-M   'P 1'
#
loop_
_entity.id
_entity.type
_entity.pdbx_description
1 polymer ?
#
loop_
_entity_poly.entity_id
_entity_poly.type
_entity_poly.pdbx_seq_one_letter_code
_entity_poly.pdbx_strand_id
1 'polypeptide(L)'
;EEAIQTWQAKSSDRYSHIDKSDIDRVYKNLTEKRKWYEQTVNRLNSLRPHEDPPVLCSQIKQQQDTLERECWLILNKPKPRVEYPKDTPTDTPRRHPA
;
A
#
# COMPACT_ATOMS: atom_id res chain seq x y z
N GLU A 1 3.22 -7.67 13.50
CA GLU A 1 2.66 -6.49 14.22
C GLU A 1 3.67 -5.36 14.39
N GLU A 2 4.95 -5.63 14.74
CA GLU A 2 6.01 -4.61 14.87
C GLU A 2 6.19 -3.66 13.66
N ALA A 3 6.03 -4.17 12.43
CA ALA A 3 6.16 -3.35 11.22
C ALA A 3 5.10 -2.24 11.13
N ILE A 4 3.88 -2.51 11.61
CA ILE A 4 2.76 -1.56 11.63
C ILE A 4 3.00 -0.49 12.70
N GLN A 5 3.50 -0.91 13.87
CA GLN A 5 3.78 -0.02 15.00
C GLN A 5 4.97 0.91 14.70
N THR A 6 5.99 0.40 14.02
CA THR A 6 7.14 1.18 13.55
C THR A 6 6.74 2.22 12.48
N TRP A 7 5.74 1.91 11.65
CA TRP A 7 5.20 2.86 10.66
C TRP A 7 4.45 4.03 11.32
N GLN A 8 3.56 3.75 12.28
CA GLN A 8 2.83 4.81 13.00
C GLN A 8 3.79 5.78 13.70
N ALA A 9 4.86 5.26 14.31
CA ALA A 9 5.87 6.06 15.00
C ALA A 9 6.79 6.89 14.08
N LYS A 10 6.91 6.54 12.79
CA LYS A 10 7.81 7.19 11.81
C LYS A 10 7.07 7.97 10.72
N SER A 11 5.78 8.26 10.90
CA SER A 11 4.96 8.90 9.86
C SER A 11 5.48 10.30 9.51
N SER A 12 6.29 10.36 8.46
CA SER A 12 6.59 11.61 7.75
C SER A 12 5.35 12.06 6.97
N ASP A 13 5.23 13.36 6.67
CA ASP A 13 4.15 13.95 5.84
C ASP A 13 3.97 13.24 4.47
N ARG A 14 4.98 12.49 4.02
CA ARG A 14 4.95 11.73 2.77
C ARG A 14 4.11 10.45 2.81
N TYR A 15 3.75 9.95 4.00
CA TYR A 15 2.97 8.72 4.17
C TYR A 15 1.69 8.92 5.01
N SER A 16 1.35 10.16 5.36
CA SER A 16 0.15 10.49 6.15
C SER A 16 -1.16 10.11 5.45
N HIS A 17 -1.13 9.92 4.13
CA HIS A 17 -2.27 9.50 3.32
C HIS A 17 -2.51 7.99 3.29
N ILE A 18 -1.58 7.18 3.81
CA ILE A 18 -1.74 5.73 3.88
C ILE A 18 -2.52 5.42 5.15
N ASP A 19 -3.71 4.87 5.00
CA ASP A 19 -4.54 4.50 6.14
C ASP A 19 -4.27 3.05 6.59
N LYS A 20 -4.86 2.67 7.73
CA LYS A 20 -4.73 1.30 8.25
C LYS A 20 -5.30 0.25 7.28
N SER A 21 -6.35 0.57 6.54
CA SER A 21 -6.96 -0.36 5.59
C SER A 21 -6.04 -0.68 4.41
N ASP A 22 -5.22 0.29 3.99
CA ASP A 22 -4.18 0.09 2.98
C ASP A 22 -3.07 -0.84 3.48
N ILE A 23 -2.63 -0.64 4.73
CA ILE A 23 -1.62 -1.49 5.36
C ILE A 23 -2.14 -2.93 5.49
N ASP A 24 -3.38 -3.10 5.96
CA ASP A 24 -4.02 -4.40 6.11
C ASP A 24 -4.19 -5.10 4.75
N ARG A 25 -4.51 -4.34 3.69
CA ARG A 25 -4.60 -4.86 2.31
C ARG A 25 -3.25 -5.39 1.82
N VAL A 26 -2.17 -4.62 1.97
CA VAL A 26 -0.81 -5.07 1.58
C VAL A 26 -0.39 -6.27 2.40
N TYR A 27 -0.64 -6.25 3.71
CA TYR A 27 -0.28 -7.34 4.61
C TYR A 27 -1.00 -8.64 4.24
N LYS A 28 -2.29 -8.58 3.94
CA LYS A 28 -3.07 -9.72 3.46
C LYS A 28 -2.49 -10.27 2.15
N ASN A 29 -2.26 -9.40 1.16
CA ASN A 29 -1.69 -9.81 -0.12
C ASN A 29 -0.32 -10.46 0.05
N LEU A 30 0.56 -9.84 0.85
CA LEU A 30 1.88 -10.37 1.16
C LEU A 30 1.82 -11.76 1.80
N THR A 31 0.91 -11.95 2.75
CA THR A 31 0.72 -13.25 3.44
C THR A 31 0.26 -14.32 2.45
N GLU A 32 -0.68 -13.99 1.56
CA GLU A 32 -1.15 -14.90 0.51
C GLU A 32 -0.02 -15.25 -0.48
N LYS A 33 0.75 -14.26 -0.95
CA LYS A 33 1.90 -14.48 -1.86
C LYS A 33 2.99 -15.31 -1.19
N ARG A 34 3.27 -15.07 0.10
CA ARG A 34 4.24 -15.85 0.88
C ARG A 34 3.81 -17.31 0.97
N LYS A 35 2.54 -17.57 1.30
CA LYS A 35 2.00 -18.93 1.35
C LYS A 35 2.12 -19.64 0.01
N TRP A 36 1.83 -18.94 -1.09
CA TRP A 36 2.01 -19.49 -2.44
C TRP A 36 3.48 -19.83 -2.72
N TYR A 37 4.41 -18.95 -2.35
CA TYR A 37 5.84 -19.16 -2.52
C TYR A 37 6.31 -20.39 -1.73
N GLU A 38 5.96 -20.49 -0.45
CA GLU A 38 6.32 -21.63 0.40
C GLU A 38 5.80 -22.95 -0.17
N GLN A 39 4.54 -22.99 -0.61
CA GLN A 39 3.96 -24.17 -1.25
C GLN A 39 4.67 -24.53 -2.56
N THR A 40 5.01 -23.54 -3.36
CA THR A 40 5.68 -23.72 -4.65
C THR A 40 7.11 -24.23 -4.47
N VAL A 41 7.86 -23.65 -3.54
CA VAL A 41 9.22 -24.09 -3.18
C VAL A 41 9.20 -25.52 -2.64
N ASN A 42 8.25 -25.86 -1.76
CA ASN A 42 8.13 -27.22 -1.26
C ASN A 42 7.86 -28.25 -2.36
N ARG A 43 7.05 -27.89 -3.37
CA ARG A 43 6.80 -28.73 -4.55
C ARG A 43 8.05 -28.86 -5.42
N LEU A 44 8.77 -27.75 -5.65
CA LEU A 44 10.01 -27.74 -6.41
C LEU A 44 11.11 -28.60 -5.74
N ASN A 45 11.23 -28.51 -4.41
CA ASN A 45 12.20 -29.31 -3.65
C ASN A 45 11.88 -30.81 -3.67
N SER A 46 10.61 -31.18 -3.89
CA SER A 46 10.17 -32.58 -3.97
C SER A 46 10.18 -33.11 -5.40
N LEU A 47 10.54 -32.29 -6.38
CA LEU A 47 10.48 -32.61 -7.80
C LEU A 47 11.66 -33.51 -8.21
N ARG A 48 11.39 -34.53 -9.02
CA ARG A 48 12.43 -35.36 -9.61
C ARG A 48 13.05 -34.66 -10.82
N PRO A 49 14.32 -34.92 -11.18
CA PRO A 49 15.00 -34.22 -12.28
C PRO A 49 14.37 -34.38 -13.67
N HIS A 50 13.53 -35.39 -13.87
CA HIS A 50 12.84 -35.69 -15.13
C HIS A 50 11.38 -35.21 -15.15
N GLU A 51 10.90 -34.63 -14.05
CA GLU A 51 9.55 -34.09 -13.96
C GLU A 51 9.54 -32.62 -14.36
N ASP A 52 8.45 -32.20 -14.99
CA ASP A 52 8.28 -30.82 -15.38
C ASP A 52 8.07 -29.92 -14.17
N PRO A 53 8.67 -28.71 -14.16
CA PRO A 53 8.53 -27.79 -13.05
C PRO A 53 7.06 -27.34 -12.89
N PRO A 54 6.53 -27.31 -11.66
CA PRO A 54 5.14 -27.00 -11.37
C PRO A 54 4.79 -25.52 -11.59
N VAL A 55 5.80 -24.67 -11.77
CA VAL A 55 5.65 -23.24 -12.07
C VAL A 55 6.66 -22.80 -13.11
N LEU A 56 6.24 -21.86 -13.96
CA LEU A 56 7.09 -21.21 -14.95
C LEU A 56 7.70 -19.93 -14.38
N CYS A 57 8.84 -19.51 -14.91
CA CYS A 57 9.48 -18.23 -14.56
C CYS A 57 8.55 -17.03 -14.80
N SER A 58 7.70 -17.09 -15.82
CA SER A 58 6.69 -16.06 -16.11
C SER A 58 5.67 -15.92 -14.98
N GLN A 59 5.27 -17.04 -14.36
CA GLN A 59 4.32 -17.02 -13.24
C GLN A 59 4.98 -16.41 -12.00
N ILE A 60 6.25 -16.72 -11.73
CA ILE A 60 6.99 -16.10 -10.62
C ILE A 60 7.07 -14.59 -10.79
N LYS A 61 7.45 -14.12 -11.99
CA LYS A 61 7.48 -12.69 -12.33
C LYS A 61 6.10 -12.05 -12.17
N GLN A 62 5.05 -12.70 -12.65
CA GLN A 62 3.69 -12.18 -12.50
C GLN A 62 3.27 -12.02 -11.02
N GLN A 63 3.65 -12.97 -10.14
CA GLN A 63 3.38 -12.84 -8.71
C GLN A 63 4.11 -11.64 -8.09
N GLN A 64 5.37 -11.42 -8.49
CA GLN A 64 6.16 -10.26 -8.09
C GLN A 64 5.55 -8.95 -8.58
N ASP A 65 5.27 -8.83 -9.88
CA ASP A 65 4.71 -7.63 -10.50
C ASP A 65 3.36 -7.24 -9.88
N THR A 66 2.56 -8.26 -9.52
CA THR A 66 1.26 -8.04 -8.87
C THR A 66 1.43 -7.43 -7.47
N LEU A 67 2.35 -7.96 -6.67
CA LEU A 67 2.63 -7.44 -5.34
C LEU A 67 3.19 -6.02 -5.42
N GLU A 68 4.12 -5.78 -6.34
CA GLU A 68 4.74 -4.47 -6.54
C GLU A 68 3.70 -3.43 -6.97
N ARG A 69 2.81 -3.77 -7.92
CA ARG A 69 1.74 -2.89 -8.38
C ARG A 69 0.79 -2.49 -7.26
N GLU A 70 0.36 -3.44 -6.42
CA GLU A 70 -0.52 -3.14 -5.29
C GLU A 70 0.15 -2.15 -4.31
N CYS A 71 1.44 -2.37 -3.99
CA CYS A 71 2.21 -1.43 -3.17
C CYS A 71 2.31 -0.05 -3.83
N TRP A 72 2.61 0.00 -5.13
CA TRP A 72 2.72 1.25 -5.88
C TRP A 72 1.41 2.05 -5.90
N LEU A 73 0.26 1.39 -6.04
CA LEU A 73 -1.04 2.05 -6.03
C LEU A 73 -1.32 2.76 -4.70
N ILE A 74 -0.95 2.14 -3.59
CA ILE A 74 -1.14 2.69 -2.24
C ILE A 74 -0.16 3.84 -1.99
N LEU A 75 1.11 3.65 -2.34
CA LEU A 75 2.15 4.67 -2.17
C LEU A 75 1.83 5.94 -2.98
N ASN A 76 1.29 5.79 -4.19
CA ASN A 76 0.98 6.91 -5.09
C ASN A 76 -0.46 7.41 -5.01
N LYS A 77 -1.26 7.01 -4.01
CA LYS A 77 -2.59 7.59 -3.82
C LYS A 77 -2.47 9.12 -3.76
N PRO A 78 -3.20 9.88 -4.60
CA PRO A 78 -3.14 11.33 -4.57
C PRO A 78 -3.62 11.84 -3.22
N LYS A 79 -2.84 12.72 -2.57
CA LYS A 79 -3.26 13.38 -1.33
C LYS A 79 -4.65 14.01 -1.55
N PRO A 80 -5.65 13.79 -0.67
CA PRO A 80 -6.94 14.44 -0.78
C PRO A 80 -6.73 15.94 -0.89
N ARG A 81 -7.25 16.59 -1.95
CA ARG A 81 -7.24 18.05 -2.01
C ARG A 81 -8.11 18.54 -0.86
N VAL A 82 -7.47 19.08 0.16
CA VAL A 82 -8.17 19.85 1.19
C VAL A 82 -8.72 21.06 0.45
N GLU A 83 -10.03 21.07 0.21
CA GLU A 83 -10.72 22.31 -0.10
C GLU A 83 -10.54 23.20 1.13
N TYR A 84 -9.57 24.13 1.04
CA TYR A 84 -9.41 25.15 2.06
C TYR A 84 -10.78 25.82 2.24
N PRO A 85 -11.33 25.89 3.46
CA PRO A 85 -12.56 26.64 3.69
C PRO A 85 -12.33 28.03 3.14
N LYS A 86 -13.14 28.41 2.13
CA LYS A 86 -13.10 29.74 1.56
C LYS A 86 -13.32 30.71 2.71
N ASP A 87 -12.30 31.48 3.06
CA ASP A 87 -12.43 32.59 4.01
C ASP A 87 -13.58 33.48 3.51
N THR A 88 -14.73 33.36 4.15
CA THR A 88 -15.83 34.30 3.98
C THR A 88 -15.37 35.61 4.57
N PRO A 89 -15.21 36.70 3.79
CA PRO A 89 -14.89 37.99 4.36
C PRO A 89 -16.07 38.40 5.27
N THR A 90 -15.81 38.43 6.57
CA THR A 90 -16.76 38.96 7.56
C THR A 90 -16.77 40.48 7.40
N ASP A 91 -17.72 40.98 6.62
CA ASP A 91 -18.07 42.39 6.56
C ASP A 91 -18.52 42.84 7.96
N THR A 92 -17.63 43.54 8.66
CA THR A 92 -17.93 44.17 9.95
C THR A 92 -18.34 45.62 9.66
N PRO A 93 -19.55 46.05 10.06
CA PRO A 93 -20.02 47.40 9.74
C PRO A 93 -19.37 48.39 10.70
N ARG A 94 -18.35 49.12 10.25
CA ARG A 94 -17.76 50.21 11.04
C ARG A 94 -18.37 51.55 10.63
N ARG A 95 -19.33 52.00 11.44
CA ARG A 95 -19.97 53.32 11.38
C ARG A 95 -19.02 54.47 11.78
N HIS A 96 -19.13 55.58 11.02
CA HIS A 96 -19.11 57.03 11.40
C HIS A 96 -17.80 57.69 11.91
N PRO A 97 -17.67 59.05 12.01
CA PRO A 97 -18.59 60.19 11.72
C PRO A 97 -17.97 61.43 11.00
N ALA A 98 -18.79 62.49 10.89
CA ALA A 98 -18.53 63.94 10.69
C ALA A 98 -18.48 64.49 9.26
#